data_AF-A0A7Y6NJA5-F1
#
_entry.id   AF-A0A7Y6NJA5-F1
#
_cell.length_a   1.000
_cell.length_b   1.000
_cell.length_c   1.000
_cell.angle_alpha   90.00
_cell.angle_beta   90.00
_cell.angle_gamma   90.00
#
_symmetry.space_group_name_H-M   'P 1'
#
loop_
_entity.id
_entity.type
_entity.pdbx_description
1 polymer ?
#
loop_
_entity_poly.entity_id
_entity_poly.type
_entity_poly.pdbx_seq_one_letter_code
_entity_poly.pdbx_strand_id
1 'polypeptide(L)' 'MNDKHVLLVGAAGVVGFAAHDSFHNAGWQITTLGRSPHSPHPSPHISADL' A
#
# COMPACT_ATOMS: atom_id res chain seq x y z
N MET A 1 -3.01 -6.13 20.72
CA MET A 1 -2.42 -5.27 19.67
C MET A 1 -2.27 -6.14 18.45
N ASN A 2 -2.79 -5.72 17.29
CA ASN A 2 -2.79 -6.53 16.08
C ASN A 2 -1.63 -6.06 15.20
N ASP A 3 -0.49 -6.74 15.29
CA ASP A 3 0.76 -6.39 14.59
C ASP A 3 0.72 -6.81 13.12
N LYS A 4 -0.38 -6.49 12.44
CA LYS A 4 -0.61 -6.91 11.06
C LYS A 4 -0.17 -5.81 10.12
N HIS A 5 0.98 -6.05 9.47
CA HIS A 5 1.55 -5.17 8.46
C HIS A 5 1.59 -5.88 7.10
N VAL A 6 1.32 -5.14 6.03
CA VAL A 6 1.39 -5.64 4.66
C VAL A 6 2.19 -4.70 3.77
N LEU A 7 3.07 -5.29 2.94
CA LEU A 7 3.74 -4.59 1.84
C LEU A 7 2.93 -4.81 0.56
N LEU A 8 2.45 -3.72 -0.05
CA LEU A 8 1.58 -3.76 -1.21
C LEU A 8 2.26 -3.19 -2.45
N VAL A 9 2.61 -4.05 -3.40
CA VAL A 9 3.20 -3.65 -4.69
C VAL A 9 2.10 -3.23 -5.66
N GLY A 10 2.32 -2.13 -6.40
CA GLY A 10 1.37 -1.69 -7.42
C GLY A 10 0.10 -1.05 -6.87
N ALA A 11 0.15 -0.48 -5.66
CA ALA A 11 -0.99 0.14 -4.98
C ALA A 11 -1.63 1.32 -5.76
N ALA A 12 -0.94 1.88 -6.75
CA ALA A 12 -1.45 2.94 -7.60
C ALA A 12 -2.37 2.44 -8.75
N GLY A 13 -2.35 1.14 -9.06
CA GLY A 13 -3.27 0.54 -10.03
C GLY A 13 -4.64 0.25 -9.41
N VAL A 14 -5.67 0.03 -10.24
CA VAL A 14 -7.07 -0.14 -9.79
C VAL A 14 -7.23 -1.22 -8.71
N VAL A 15 -6.64 -2.40 -8.92
CA VAL A 15 -6.74 -3.51 -7.96
C VAL A 15 -5.93 -3.23 -6.70
N GLY A 16 -4.71 -2.71 -6.85
CA GLY A 16 -3.87 -2.34 -5.71
C GLY A 16 -4.51 -1.25 -4.86
N PHE A 17 -5.24 -0.32 -5.48
CA PHE A 17 -5.98 0.72 -4.78
C PHE A 17 -7.10 0.11 -3.90
N ALA A 18 -7.93 -0.75 -4.48
CA ALA A 18 -9.00 -1.42 -3.72
C ALA A 18 -8.45 -2.35 -2.62
N ALA A 19 -7.32 -3.01 -2.87
CA ALA A 19 -6.64 -3.83 -1.88
C ALA A 19 -6.12 -2.98 -0.71
N HIS A 20 -5.52 -1.82 -1.01
CA HIS A 20 -5.07 -0.86 0.01
C HIS A 20 -6.23 -0.45 0.92
N ASP A 21 -7.34 0.02 0.35
CA ASP A 21 -8.53 0.43 1.11
C ASP A 21 -9.06 -0.70 2.00
N SER A 22 -9.10 -1.93 1.46
CA SER A 22 -9.59 -3.10 2.20
C SER A 22 -8.72 -3.41 3.43
N PHE A 23 -7.39 -3.43 3.27
CA PHE A 23 -6.48 -3.65 4.39
C PHE A 23 -6.51 -2.50 5.40
N HIS A 24 -6.63 -1.27 4.92
CA HIS A 24 -6.68 -0.08 5.77
C HIS A 24 -7.94 -0.12 6.65
N ASN A 25 -9.09 -0.41 6.04
CA ASN A 25 -10.37 -0.54 6.75
C ASN A 25 -10.39 -1.73 7.72
N ALA A 26 -9.60 -2.77 7.47
CA ALA A 26 -9.38 -3.88 8.40
C ALA A 26 -8.41 -3.54 9.54
N GLY A 27 -7.88 -2.31 9.59
CA GLY A 27 -6.98 -1.82 10.63
C GLY A 27 -5.53 -2.29 10.47
N TRP A 28 -5.13 -2.75 9.28
CA TRP A 28 -3.75 -3.16 9.02
C TRP A 28 -2.86 -1.95 8.78
N GLN A 29 -1.60 -2.08 9.16
CA GLN A 29 -0.55 -1.15 8.74
C GLN A 29 -0.12 -1.51 7.32
N ILE A 30 0.05 -0.51 6.46
CA ILE A 30 0.35 -0.73 5.04
C ILE A 30 1.58 0.07 4.66
N THR A 31 2.49 -0.56 3.92
CA THR A 31 3.53 0.15 3.15
C THR A 31 3.33 -0.19 1.68
N THR A 32 3.34 0.81 0.81
CA THR A 32 3.18 0.61 -0.63
C THR A 32 4.54 0.62 -1.32
N LEU A 33 4.66 -0.13 -2.42
CA LEU A 33 5.86 -0.16 -3.25
C LEU A 33 5.47 0.00 -4.73
N GLY A 34 6.23 0.81 -5.46
CA GLY A 34 6.07 0.90 -6.91
C GLY A 34 7.04 1.86 -7.57
N ARG A 35 6.99 1.91 -8.91
CA ARG A 35 7.92 2.70 -9.73
C ARG A 35 7.75 4.22 -9.62
N SER A 36 6.57 4.66 -9.20
CA SER A 36 6.29 6.09 -9.04
C SER A 36 7.10 6.63 -7.86
N PRO A 37 7.57 7.88 -7.89
CA PRO A 37 8.12 8.54 -6.70
C PRO A 37 7.04 8.86 -5.66
N HIS A 38 5.77 8.89 -6.07
CA HIS A 38 4.64 9.25 -5.21
C HIS A 38 3.54 8.17 -5.24
N SER A 39 2.98 7.90 -4.07
CA SER A 39 1.80 7.05 -3.90
C SER A 39 0.53 7.92 -3.91
N PRO A 40 -0.59 7.43 -4.50
CA PRO A 40 -1.89 8.08 -4.35
C PRO A 40 -2.51 7.87 -2.95
N HIS A 41 -1.92 6.97 -2.14
CA HIS A 41 -2.37 6.64 -0.79
C HIS A 41 -1.55 7.36 0.28
N PRO A 42 -2.16 7.69 1.44
CA PRO A 42 -1.48 8.34 2.57
C PRO A 42 -0.55 7.41 3.38
N SER A 43 -0.37 6.16 2.96
CA SER A 43 0.53 5.21 3.60
C SER A 43 1.99 5.42 3.21
N PRO A 44 2.95 5.01 4.06
CA PRO A 44 4.38 4.99 3.69
C PRO A 44 4.60 4.33 2.34
N HIS A 45 5.43 4.96 1.49
CA HIS A 45 5.67 4.55 0.12
C HIS A 45 7.16 4.37 -0.16
N ILE A 46 7.52 3.26 -0.78
CA ILE A 46 8.87 2.98 -1.25
C ILE A 46 8.86 3.03 -2.78
N SER A 47 9.63 3.95 -3.34
CA SER A 47 9.86 3.99 -4.78
C SER A 47 10.91 2.95 -5.16
N ALA A 48 10.51 1.96 -5.94
CA ALA A 48 11.37 0.88 -6.41
C ALA A 48 10.80 0.27 -7.70
N ASP A 49 11.69 -0.20 -8.57
CA ASP A 49 11.34 -1.01 -9.74
C ASP A 49 11.64 -2.47 -9.41
N LEU A 50 10.64 -3.35 -9.58
CA LEU A 50 10.61 -4.72 -9.07
C LEU A 50 10.11 -5.67 -10.16
#